data_AF-A0AA39PRH7-F1
#
_entry.id   AF-A0AA39PRH7-F1
#
_cell.length_a   1.000
_cell.length_b   1.000
_cell.length_c   1.000
_cell.angle_alpha   90.00
_cell.angle_beta   90.00
_cell.angle_gamma   90.00
#
_symmetry.space_group_name_H-M   'P 1'
#
loop_
_entity.id
_entity.type
_entity.pdbx_description
1 polymer ?
#
loop_
_entity_poly.entity_id
_entity_poly.type
_entity_poly.pdbx_seq_one_letter_code
_entity_poly.pdbx_strand_id
1 'polypeptide(L)'
;MPKSGLLFTSRHPLEDTHYLAVEKVDEFTLPNLVSETLPRKDKGDREDYCTTMLTLFQPWRTGLDLKRREESWEEAFQRHQFTEKQIQLMWNFNLKYECLDERDDYHAQLRSGAITVPSWDEAAAANVDFLRSDYSPTTTDGIEECAEQSAFLDERGLFIDVTQASKMADIWRVLDLAGW
;
A
#
# COMPACT_ATOMS: atom_id res chain seq x y z
N MET A 1 -32.18 -19.91 -8.97
CA MET A 1 -31.72 -18.74 -8.21
C MET A 1 -30.79 -19.21 -7.09
N PRO A 2 -29.65 -18.55 -6.89
CA PRO A 2 -28.68 -18.92 -5.85
C PRO A 2 -29.31 -18.77 -4.48
N LYS A 3 -28.96 -19.66 -3.55
CA LYS A 3 -29.50 -19.66 -2.18
C LYS A 3 -28.95 -18.53 -1.29
N SER A 4 -27.85 -17.90 -1.70
CA SER A 4 -27.17 -16.83 -0.98
C SER A 4 -26.42 -15.90 -1.94
N GLY A 5 -26.74 -14.60 -1.93
CA GLY A 5 -26.08 -13.59 -2.75
C GLY A 5 -26.93 -12.32 -2.89
N LEU A 6 -26.29 -11.19 -3.21
CA LEU A 6 -26.96 -9.93 -3.54
C LEU A 6 -27.37 -9.96 -5.01
N LEU A 7 -28.63 -9.67 -5.29
CA LEU A 7 -29.18 -9.64 -6.65
C LEU A 7 -29.00 -8.26 -7.28
N PHE A 8 -28.91 -8.22 -8.61
CA PHE A 8 -28.95 -6.96 -9.33
C PHE A 8 -30.35 -6.34 -9.26
N THR A 9 -30.43 -5.02 -9.43
CA THR A 9 -31.69 -4.29 -9.43
C THR A 9 -32.51 -4.59 -10.68
N SER A 10 -33.83 -4.44 -10.57
CA SER A 10 -34.76 -4.50 -11.71
C SER A 10 -34.25 -3.72 -12.92
N ARG A 11 -34.28 -4.34 -14.11
CA ARG A 11 -33.80 -3.83 -15.41
C ARG A 11 -32.29 -3.82 -15.61
N HIS A 12 -31.51 -4.39 -14.70
CA HIS A 12 -30.09 -4.58 -14.96
C HIS A 12 -29.91 -5.71 -16.00
N PRO A 13 -29.01 -5.56 -17.01
CA PRO A 13 -28.82 -6.59 -18.04
C PRO A 13 -28.47 -7.99 -17.50
N LEU A 14 -27.94 -8.04 -16.27
CA LEU A 14 -27.53 -9.27 -15.61
C LEU A 14 -28.48 -9.72 -14.48
N GLU A 15 -29.65 -9.10 -14.33
CA GLU A 15 -30.62 -9.41 -13.26
C GLU A 15 -30.97 -10.89 -13.15
N ASP A 16 -31.27 -11.52 -14.29
CA ASP A 16 -31.68 -12.94 -14.32
C ASP A 16 -30.51 -13.92 -14.42
N THR A 17 -29.30 -13.43 -14.76
CA THR A 17 -28.16 -14.27 -15.12
C THR A 17 -27.05 -14.30 -14.08
N HIS A 18 -26.89 -13.25 -13.28
CA HIS A 18 -25.78 -13.10 -12.33
C HIS A 18 -26.27 -12.66 -10.95
N TYR A 19 -25.39 -12.84 -9.98
CA TYR A 19 -25.55 -12.35 -8.61
C TYR A 19 -24.18 -12.08 -8.01
N LEU A 20 -24.15 -11.23 -6.99
CA LEU A 20 -22.94 -10.92 -6.24
C LEU A 20 -22.85 -11.86 -5.03
N ALA A 21 -21.80 -12.66 -4.98
CA ALA A 21 -21.43 -13.40 -3.78
C ALA A 21 -20.47 -12.53 -2.97
N VAL A 22 -20.88 -12.14 -1.77
CA VAL A 22 -19.98 -11.46 -0.83
C VAL A 22 -19.32 -12.54 0.02
N GLU A 23 -18.03 -12.72 -0.17
CA GLU A 23 -17.23 -13.58 0.70
C GLU A 23 -17.21 -13.03 2.12
N LYS A 24 -17.00 -13.90 3.11
CA LYS A 24 -16.78 -13.42 4.48
C LYS A 24 -15.58 -12.49 4.46
N VAL A 25 -15.77 -11.28 4.94
CA VAL A 25 -14.70 -10.30 5.12
C VAL A 25 -13.72 -10.88 6.11
N ASP A 26 -12.57 -11.33 5.60
CA ASP A 26 -11.41 -11.68 6.41
C ASP A 26 -10.66 -10.39 6.77
N GLU A 27 -10.26 -10.26 8.02
CA GLU A 27 -9.51 -9.11 8.54
C GLU A 27 -8.12 -8.98 7.89
N PHE A 28 -7.60 -10.08 7.34
CA PHE A 28 -6.32 -10.11 6.63
C PHE A 28 -6.44 -9.85 5.12
N THR A 29 -7.64 -9.68 4.59
CA THR A 29 -7.83 -9.35 3.17
C THR A 29 -7.60 -7.86 2.93
N LEU A 30 -6.51 -7.55 2.22
CA LEU A 30 -6.15 -6.18 1.84
C LEU A 30 -6.55 -5.91 0.38
N PRO A 31 -7.34 -4.84 0.11
CA PRO A 31 -7.60 -4.40 -1.25
C PRO A 31 -6.30 -3.95 -1.92
N ASN A 32 -5.98 -4.56 -3.07
CA ASN A 32 -4.88 -4.09 -3.92
C ASN A 32 -5.43 -3.10 -4.97
N LEU A 33 -5.03 -1.84 -4.87
CA LEU A 33 -5.43 -0.79 -5.82
C LEU A 33 -4.40 -0.72 -6.94
N VAL A 34 -4.81 -1.15 -8.14
CA VAL A 34 -3.95 -1.19 -9.35
C VAL A 34 -3.98 0.17 -10.09
N SER A 35 -3.81 1.29 -9.37
CA SER A 35 -3.74 2.63 -9.95
C SER A 35 -2.34 3.24 -9.82
N GLU A 36 -2.06 4.24 -10.68
CA GLU A 36 -0.73 4.86 -10.85
C GLU A 36 -0.20 5.48 -9.54
N THR A 37 -1.06 5.98 -8.66
CA THR A 37 -0.86 6.19 -7.21
C THR A 37 -2.14 6.80 -6.61
N LEU A 38 -2.41 6.56 -5.32
CA LEU A 38 -3.49 7.27 -4.61
C LEU A 38 -3.06 8.70 -4.25
N PRO A 39 -3.94 9.71 -4.30
CA PRO A 39 -3.58 11.06 -3.88
C PRO A 39 -3.22 11.09 -2.39
N ARG A 40 -2.22 11.90 -2.07
CA ARG A 40 -1.76 12.14 -0.69
C ARG A 40 -2.71 13.07 0.05
N LYS A 41 -2.83 12.88 1.36
CA LYS A 41 -3.65 13.77 2.20
C LYS A 41 -2.94 15.09 2.46
N ASP A 42 -1.63 15.04 2.64
CA ASP A 42 -0.78 16.14 3.10
C ASP A 42 -0.15 16.96 1.96
N LYS A 43 0.01 16.36 0.77
CA LYS A 43 0.64 16.97 -0.40
C LYS A 43 -0.28 16.84 -1.63
N GLY A 44 -0.20 17.81 -2.54
CA GLY A 44 -0.91 17.78 -3.82
C GLY A 44 -2.24 18.53 -3.80
N ASP A 45 -3.13 18.18 -4.74
CA ASP A 45 -4.44 18.80 -4.88
C ASP A 45 -5.46 18.19 -3.91
N ARG A 46 -6.00 19.05 -3.03
CA ARG A 46 -6.99 18.70 -2.04
C ARG A 46 -8.31 18.25 -2.68
N GLU A 47 -8.71 18.88 -3.79
CA GLU A 47 -9.95 18.52 -4.49
C GLU A 47 -9.86 17.12 -5.10
N ASP A 48 -8.69 16.75 -5.62
CA ASP A 48 -8.44 15.42 -6.18
C ASP A 48 -8.43 14.33 -5.10
N TYR A 49 -7.82 14.61 -3.94
CA TYR A 49 -7.93 13.74 -2.77
C TYR A 49 -9.39 13.54 -2.35
N CYS A 50 -10.17 14.62 -2.21
CA CYS A 50 -11.58 14.55 -1.83
C CYS A 50 -12.39 13.71 -2.81
N THR A 51 -12.22 13.97 -4.11
CA THR A 51 -12.89 13.23 -5.18
C THR A 51 -12.58 11.74 -5.11
N THR A 52 -11.31 11.39 -4.94
CA THR A 52 -10.86 9.99 -4.88
C THR A 52 -11.44 9.27 -3.67
N MET A 53 -11.38 9.86 -2.48
CA MET A 53 -11.89 9.23 -1.26
C MET A 53 -13.41 9.08 -1.27
N LEU A 54 -14.13 10.05 -1.82
CA LEU A 54 -15.58 9.94 -2.05
C LEU A 54 -15.89 8.80 -3.02
N THR A 55 -15.15 8.70 -4.12
CA THR A 55 -15.34 7.65 -5.14
C THR A 55 -15.12 6.24 -4.58
N LEU A 56 -14.19 6.08 -3.63
CA LEU A 56 -13.88 4.80 -3.01
C LEU A 56 -14.89 4.38 -1.93
N PHE A 57 -15.37 5.33 -1.12
CA PHE A 57 -16.07 5.02 0.13
C PHE A 57 -17.55 5.39 0.15
N GLN A 58 -17.96 6.36 -0.65
CA GLN A 58 -19.37 6.68 -0.78
C GLN A 58 -20.00 5.77 -1.85
N PRO A 59 -21.19 5.18 -1.63
CA PRO A 59 -21.90 4.50 -2.71
C PRO A 59 -22.39 5.50 -3.76
N TRP A 60 -22.12 5.24 -5.04
CA TRP A 60 -22.56 6.11 -6.15
C TRP A 60 -22.91 5.30 -7.40
N ARG A 61 -23.76 5.89 -8.25
CA ARG A 61 -24.02 5.42 -9.63
C ARG A 61 -23.71 6.51 -10.65
N THR A 62 -23.77 7.77 -10.23
CA THR A 62 -23.48 8.95 -11.03
C THR A 62 -22.63 9.92 -10.22
N GLY A 63 -21.91 10.84 -10.89
CA GLY A 63 -21.13 11.86 -10.18
C GLY A 63 -21.96 12.78 -9.28
N LEU A 64 -23.27 12.93 -9.58
CA LEU A 64 -24.19 13.72 -8.76
C LEU A 64 -24.50 13.08 -7.41
N ASP A 65 -24.29 11.77 -7.28
CA ASP A 65 -24.42 11.09 -5.98
C ASP A 65 -23.27 11.51 -5.06
N LEU A 66 -22.07 11.70 -5.62
CA LEU A 66 -20.89 12.12 -4.87
C LEU A 66 -20.95 13.61 -4.51
N LYS A 67 -21.30 14.45 -5.48
CA LYS A 67 -21.16 15.90 -5.38
C LYS A 67 -22.33 16.64 -6.05
N ARG A 68 -22.90 17.64 -5.36
CA ARG A 68 -23.87 18.60 -5.91
C ARG A 68 -23.19 19.54 -6.92
N ARG A 69 -23.99 20.15 -7.79
CA ARG A 69 -23.45 20.97 -8.89
C ARG A 69 -22.69 22.20 -8.41
N GLU A 70 -23.17 22.82 -7.34
CA GLU A 70 -22.67 24.10 -6.84
C GLU A 70 -21.70 23.97 -5.65
N GLU A 71 -21.52 22.78 -5.08
CA GLU A 71 -20.57 22.57 -3.98
C GLU A 71 -19.14 22.31 -4.52
N SER A 72 -18.11 22.37 -3.68
CA SER A 72 -16.77 21.86 -4.00
C SER A 72 -16.62 20.39 -3.63
N TRP A 73 -15.54 19.72 -4.07
CA TRP A 73 -15.28 18.35 -3.63
C TRP A 73 -14.94 18.28 -2.15
N GLU A 74 -14.24 19.28 -1.62
CA GLU A 74 -13.99 19.40 -0.20
C GLU A 74 -15.27 19.55 0.64
N GLU A 75 -16.22 20.38 0.20
CA GLU A 75 -17.52 20.52 0.86
C GLU A 75 -18.30 19.20 0.84
N ALA A 76 -18.32 18.51 -0.32
CA ALA A 76 -18.95 17.20 -0.44
C ALA A 76 -18.30 16.16 0.48
N PHE A 77 -16.97 16.18 0.59
CA PHE A 77 -16.20 15.31 1.45
C PHE A 77 -16.50 15.55 2.92
N GLN A 78 -16.56 16.81 3.37
CA GLN A 78 -16.92 17.16 4.74
C GLN A 78 -18.37 16.81 5.09
N ARG A 79 -19.28 16.88 4.10
CA ARG A 79 -20.68 16.49 4.25
C ARG A 79 -20.86 14.97 4.39
N HIS A 80 -19.99 14.17 3.77
CA HIS A 80 -20.08 12.72 3.83
C HIS A 80 -19.60 12.19 5.19
N GLN A 81 -20.39 11.29 5.78
CA GLN A 81 -20.04 10.65 7.05
C GLN A 81 -19.30 9.33 6.77
N PHE A 82 -17.98 9.37 6.87
CA PHE A 82 -17.15 8.17 6.80
C PHE A 82 -17.26 7.35 8.08
N THR A 83 -17.31 6.04 7.94
CA THR A 83 -17.21 5.09 9.07
C THR A 83 -15.79 5.07 9.63
N GLU A 84 -15.64 4.66 10.90
CA GLU A 84 -14.33 4.55 11.56
C GLU A 84 -13.34 3.69 10.74
N LYS A 85 -13.83 2.58 10.19
CA LYS A 85 -13.01 1.69 9.34
C LYS A 85 -12.54 2.41 8.06
N GLN A 86 -13.38 3.23 7.44
CA GLN A 86 -13.00 3.98 6.24
C GLN A 86 -11.97 5.06 6.58
N ILE A 87 -12.13 5.76 7.69
CA ILE A 87 -11.15 6.74 8.18
C ILE A 87 -9.80 6.07 8.45
N GLN A 88 -9.81 4.89 9.09
CA GLN A 88 -8.60 4.10 9.32
C GLN A 88 -7.93 3.70 8.00
N LEU A 89 -8.69 3.25 7.00
CA LEU A 89 -8.15 2.93 5.68
C LEU A 89 -7.52 4.16 5.01
N MET A 90 -8.18 5.32 5.09
CA MET A 90 -7.64 6.58 4.56
C MET A 90 -6.34 6.98 5.24
N TRP A 91 -6.20 6.73 6.55
CA TRP A 91 -4.96 6.94 7.27
C TRP A 91 -3.87 5.97 6.81
N ASN A 92 -4.19 4.68 6.67
CA ASN A 92 -3.27 3.67 6.16
C ASN A 92 -2.78 3.97 4.74
N PHE A 93 -3.62 4.58 3.90
CA PHE A 93 -3.19 5.03 2.56
C PHE A 93 -2.09 6.10 2.64
N ASN A 94 -2.11 6.97 3.66
CA ASN A 94 -1.07 7.97 3.87
C ASN A 94 0.24 7.36 4.41
N LEU A 95 0.13 6.32 5.25
CA LEU A 95 1.29 5.67 5.88
C LEU A 95 2.32 5.17 4.86
N LYS A 96 1.88 4.64 3.71
CA LYS A 96 2.77 4.24 2.61
C LYS A 96 3.68 5.41 2.17
N TYR A 97 3.12 6.61 2.07
CA TYR A 97 3.86 7.79 1.65
C TYR A 97 4.81 8.32 2.73
N GLU A 98 4.41 8.22 4.01
CA GLU A 98 5.30 8.54 5.13
C GLU A 98 6.54 7.64 5.10
N CYS A 99 6.38 6.33 4.92
CA CYS A 99 7.51 5.41 4.81
C CYS A 99 8.39 5.69 3.58
N LEU A 100 7.80 6.06 2.44
CA LEU A 100 8.56 6.41 1.23
C LEU A 100 9.36 7.70 1.44
N ASP A 101 8.76 8.72 2.05
CA ASP A 101 9.43 9.99 2.36
C ASP A 101 10.61 9.76 3.33
N GLU A 102 10.41 9.00 4.42
CA GLU A 102 11.47 8.68 5.39
C GLU A 102 12.66 7.95 4.74
N ARG A 103 12.38 6.98 3.85
CA ARG A 103 13.41 6.27 3.09
C ARG A 103 14.17 7.23 2.17
N ASP A 104 13.47 8.09 1.46
CA ASP A 104 14.09 9.02 0.52
C ASP A 104 14.91 10.10 1.25
N ASP A 105 14.46 10.56 2.42
CA ASP A 105 15.18 11.46 3.32
C ASP A 105 16.45 10.79 3.88
N TYR A 106 16.37 9.52 4.29
CA TYR A 106 17.54 8.74 4.70
C TYR A 106 18.59 8.66 3.58
N HIS A 107 18.17 8.33 2.36
CA HIS A 107 19.08 8.29 1.22
C HIS A 107 19.63 9.68 0.84
N ALA A 108 18.86 10.75 1.00
CA ALA A 108 19.34 12.11 0.79
C ALA A 108 20.42 12.49 1.81
N GLN A 109 20.25 12.11 3.08
CA GLN A 109 21.24 12.30 4.13
C GLN A 109 22.55 11.57 3.80
N LEU A 110 22.48 10.29 3.41
CA LEU A 110 23.65 9.52 2.96
C LEU A 110 24.38 10.20 1.79
N ARG A 111 23.66 10.64 0.76
CA ARG A 111 24.25 11.33 -0.41
C ARG A 111 24.90 12.67 -0.05
N SER A 112 24.38 13.37 0.96
CA SER A 112 24.96 14.63 1.45
C SER A 112 26.21 14.45 2.31
N GLY A 113 26.61 13.20 2.59
CA GLY A 113 27.73 12.87 3.48
C GLY A 113 27.40 13.05 4.97
N ALA A 114 26.12 13.11 5.33
CA ALA A 114 25.69 13.12 6.72
C ALA A 114 25.91 11.72 7.33
N ILE A 115 26.43 11.67 8.56
CA ILE A 115 26.56 10.45 9.33
C ILE A 115 25.16 10.08 9.83
N THR A 116 24.51 9.11 9.17
CA THR A 116 23.23 8.57 9.61
C THR A 116 23.49 7.47 10.64
N VAL A 117 23.27 7.77 11.91
CA VAL A 117 23.34 6.77 12.98
C VAL A 117 21.95 6.15 13.14
N PRO A 118 21.80 4.81 13.10
CA PRO A 118 20.52 4.18 13.40
C PRO A 118 20.05 4.58 14.80
N SER A 119 18.82 5.06 14.94
CA SER A 119 18.34 5.61 16.23
C SER A 119 18.22 4.57 17.35
N TRP A 120 18.30 3.28 17.03
CA TRP A 120 18.25 2.18 17.98
C TRP A 120 19.63 1.77 18.52
N ASP A 121 20.72 2.33 17.97
CA ASP A 121 22.09 2.04 18.40
C ASP A 121 22.76 3.29 19.02
N GLU A 122 22.50 3.50 20.31
CA GLU A 122 23.09 4.60 21.09
C GLU A 122 24.63 4.53 21.15
N ALA A 123 25.22 3.34 20.98
CA ALA A 123 26.67 3.15 21.02
C ALA A 123 27.33 3.60 19.71
N ALA A 124 26.65 3.46 18.57
CA ALA A 124 27.10 3.96 17.28
C ALA A 124 27.17 5.50 17.23
N ALA A 125 26.29 6.20 17.97
CA ALA A 125 26.30 7.67 18.06
C ALA A 125 27.55 8.22 18.77
N ALA A 126 28.19 7.41 19.62
CA ALA A 126 29.37 7.79 20.39
C ALA A 126 30.71 7.58 19.63
N ASN A 127 30.70 6.85 18.51
CA ASN A 127 31.90 6.55 17.71
C ASN A 127 31.79 7.14 16.29
N VAL A 128 31.94 8.45 16.21
CA VAL A 128 31.80 9.25 14.97
C VAL A 128 32.89 8.93 13.91
N ASP A 129 33.94 8.19 14.28
CA ASP A 129 35.07 7.88 13.38
C ASP A 129 34.87 6.64 12.50
N PHE A 130 33.86 5.80 12.74
CA PHE A 130 33.71 4.51 12.01
C PHE A 130 32.71 4.54 10.84
N LEU A 131 31.97 5.64 10.63
CA LEU A 131 30.83 5.69 9.72
C LEU A 131 31.07 6.47 8.41
N ARG A 132 32.28 6.39 7.86
CA ARG A 132 32.48 6.65 6.43
C ARG A 132 32.42 5.31 5.70
N SER A 133 31.23 4.71 5.64
CA SER A 133 31.00 3.64 4.68
C SER A 133 30.76 4.29 3.34
N ASP A 134 31.63 4.04 2.36
CA ASP A 134 31.53 4.52 0.98
C ASP A 134 30.38 3.83 0.20
N TYR A 135 29.45 3.17 0.90
CA TYR A 135 28.31 2.50 0.30
C TYR A 135 27.24 3.52 -0.10
N SER A 136 27.23 3.85 -1.40
CA SER A 136 26.17 4.63 -2.04
C SER A 136 25.16 3.67 -2.65
N PRO A 137 23.95 3.53 -2.08
CA PRO A 137 23.00 2.56 -2.58
C PRO A 137 22.50 2.96 -3.97
N THR A 138 22.60 2.04 -4.94
CA THR A 138 22.04 2.16 -6.29
C THR A 138 20.61 1.62 -6.35
N THR A 139 19.83 2.03 -7.36
CA THR A 139 18.43 1.58 -7.55
C THR A 139 18.26 0.07 -7.77
N THR A 140 19.36 -0.67 -7.88
CA THR A 140 19.43 -2.13 -7.98
C THR A 140 19.51 -2.84 -6.63
N ASP A 141 19.84 -2.12 -5.56
CA ASP A 141 20.26 -2.73 -4.29
C ASP A 141 19.09 -3.35 -3.52
N GLY A 142 17.84 -2.96 -3.83
CA GLY A 142 16.64 -3.61 -3.30
C GLY A 142 16.37 -5.02 -3.83
N ILE A 143 17.13 -5.50 -4.82
CA ILE A 143 17.07 -6.89 -5.31
C ILE A 143 18.16 -7.75 -4.65
N GLU A 144 19.32 -7.18 -4.33
CA GLU A 144 20.44 -7.90 -3.69
C GLU A 144 20.28 -8.04 -2.16
N GLU A 145 19.56 -7.13 -1.51
CA GLU A 145 19.40 -7.12 -0.04
C GLU A 145 18.72 -8.40 0.52
N CYS A 146 17.86 -9.06 -0.25
CA CYS A 146 17.23 -10.32 0.17
C CYS A 146 18.22 -11.50 0.30
N ALA A 147 19.29 -11.52 -0.50
CA ALA A 147 20.25 -12.62 -0.49
C ALA A 147 21.30 -12.48 0.63
N GLU A 148 21.71 -11.25 0.92
CA GLU A 148 22.69 -10.96 1.97
C GLU A 148 22.07 -11.05 3.37
N GLN A 149 20.82 -10.60 3.53
CA GLN A 149 20.07 -10.78 4.79
C GLN A 149 19.82 -12.27 5.11
N SER A 150 19.63 -13.13 4.09
CA SER A 150 19.47 -14.58 4.33
C SER A 150 20.77 -15.23 4.80
N ALA A 151 21.92 -14.80 4.30
CA ALA A 151 23.23 -15.31 4.71
C ALA A 151 23.61 -14.90 6.15
N PHE A 152 23.32 -13.64 6.53
CA PHE A 152 23.59 -13.13 7.87
C PHE A 152 22.73 -13.78 8.97
N LEU A 153 21.49 -14.16 8.65
CA LEU A 153 20.56 -14.80 9.58
C LEU A 153 20.83 -16.31 9.76
N ASP A 154 21.38 -16.97 8.73
CA ASP A 154 21.84 -18.37 8.78
C ASP A 154 23.06 -18.54 9.70
N GLU A 155 24.01 -17.59 9.67
CA GLU A 155 25.16 -17.58 10.59
C GLU A 155 24.78 -17.44 12.08
N ARG A 156 23.61 -16.86 12.38
CA ARG A 156 23.10 -16.67 13.75
C ARG A 156 22.04 -17.69 14.17
N GLY A 157 21.72 -18.66 13.32
CA GLY A 157 20.74 -19.72 13.62
C GLY A 157 19.31 -19.22 13.85
N LEU A 158 18.99 -18.00 13.39
CA LEU A 158 17.68 -17.39 13.51
C LEU A 158 16.94 -17.59 12.18
N PHE A 159 16.20 -18.70 12.09
CA PHE A 159 15.40 -19.03 10.91
C PHE A 159 14.26 -18.01 10.72
N ILE A 160 14.24 -17.35 9.56
CA ILE A 160 13.00 -16.84 8.98
C ILE A 160 12.24 -18.04 8.42
N ASP A 161 10.96 -18.16 8.77
CA ASP A 161 10.09 -19.22 8.28
C ASP A 161 10.08 -19.24 6.74
N VAL A 162 10.63 -20.32 6.17
CA VAL A 162 10.89 -20.54 4.73
C VAL A 162 9.60 -20.74 3.92
N THR A 163 8.43 -20.52 4.53
CA THR A 163 7.13 -20.61 3.87
C THR A 163 6.95 -19.59 2.75
N GLN A 164 7.70 -18.48 2.72
CA GLN A 164 7.63 -17.50 1.63
C GLN A 164 8.45 -17.89 0.39
N ALA A 165 9.63 -18.51 0.58
CA ALA A 165 10.48 -18.96 -0.54
C ALA A 165 9.87 -20.15 -1.30
N SER A 166 9.23 -21.08 -0.57
CA SER A 166 8.49 -22.21 -1.18
C SER A 166 7.30 -21.72 -2.02
N LYS A 167 6.55 -20.73 -1.50
CA LYS A 167 5.43 -20.10 -2.22
C LYS A 167 5.88 -19.34 -3.47
N MET A 168 7.06 -18.71 -3.45
CA MET A 168 7.62 -18.05 -4.65
C MET A 168 8.10 -19.06 -5.70
N ALA A 169 8.67 -20.21 -5.30
CA ALA A 169 9.11 -21.25 -6.23
C ALA A 169 7.92 -21.87 -7.01
N ASP A 170 6.77 -22.01 -6.37
CA ASP A 170 5.55 -22.49 -7.01
C ASP A 170 5.02 -21.50 -8.06
N ILE A 171 5.12 -20.19 -7.81
CA ILE A 171 4.69 -19.14 -8.75
C ILE A 171 5.57 -19.14 -10.00
N TRP A 172 6.90 -19.20 -9.84
CA TRP A 172 7.83 -19.25 -10.97
C TRP A 172 7.61 -20.50 -11.85
N ARG A 173 7.33 -21.63 -11.23
CA ARG A 173 7.04 -22.88 -11.95
C ARG A 173 5.73 -22.80 -12.77
N VAL A 174 4.73 -22.09 -12.26
CA VAL A 174 3.46 -21.86 -12.97
C VAL A 174 3.65 -20.92 -14.17
N LEU A 175 4.49 -19.89 -14.03
CA LEU A 175 4.82 -18.96 -15.12
C LEU A 175 5.59 -19.64 -16.25
N ASP A 176 6.58 -20.47 -15.92
CA ASP A 176 7.36 -21.27 -16.89
C ASP A 176 6.47 -22.27 -17.66
N LEU A 177 5.55 -22.95 -16.96
CA LEU A 177 4.59 -23.88 -17.60
C LEU A 177 3.59 -23.17 -18.51
N ALA A 178 3.29 -21.89 -18.23
CA ALA A 178 2.41 -21.06 -19.03
C ALA A 178 3.13 -20.38 -20.22
N GLY A 179 4.45 -20.55 -20.34
CA GLY A 179 5.25 -20.03 -21.46
C GLY A 179 5.44 -18.52 -21.46
N TRP A 180 5.47 -17.90 -20.27
CA TRP A 180 5.81 -16.48 -20.08
C TRP A 180 7.29 -16.27 -19.82
#